data_AF-A0A1Q6Q9L5-F1
#
_entry.id   AF-A0A1Q6Q9L5-F1
#
_cell.length_a   1.000
_cell.length_b   1.000
_cell.length_c   1.000
_cell.angle_alpha   90.00
_cell.angle_beta   90.00
_cell.angle_gamma   90.00
#
_symmetry.space_group_name_H-M   'P 1'
#
loop_
_entity.id
_entity.type
_entity.pdbx_description
1 polymer ?
#
loop_
_entity_poly.entity_id
_entity_poly.type
_entity_poly.pdbx_seq_one_letter_code
_entity_poly.pdbx_strand_id
1 'polypeptide(L)' 'MIQRMIDIRIDHDETQRQLAAALGYHQVQIARYETGHNTPPIAYLVKFCEHYHVSADYILGLPSNLDWPRK' A
#
# COMPACT_ATOMS: atom_id res chain seq x y z
N MET A 1 -9.00 0.13 1.63
CA MET A 1 -7.54 -0.07 1.71
C MET A 1 -6.98 -0.50 0.36
N ILE A 2 -7.18 -1.76 -0.07
CA ILE A 2 -6.57 -2.30 -1.30
C ILE A 2 -6.85 -1.45 -2.54
N GLN A 3 -8.09 -1.00 -2.74
CA GLN A 3 -8.43 -0.16 -3.89
C GLN A 3 -7.55 1.10 -3.96
N ARG A 4 -7.38 1.83 -2.84
CA ARG A 4 -6.50 3.02 -2.81
C ARG A 4 -5.05 2.69 -3.14
N MET A 5 -4.57 1.51 -2.74
CA MET A 5 -3.21 1.08 -3.07
C MET A 5 -3.07 0.81 -4.57
N ILE A 6 -4.09 0.23 -5.20
CA ILE A 6 -4.14 0.03 -6.66
C ILE A 6 -4.18 1.38 -7.37
N ASP A 7 -5.05 2.29 -6.93
CA ASP A 7 -5.22 3.61 -7.53
C ASP A 7 -3.89 4.39 -7.53
N ILE A 8 -3.20 4.46 -6.39
CA ILE A 8 -1.89 5.13 -6.27
C ILE A 8 -0.85 4.49 -7.19
N ARG A 9 -0.82 3.15 -7.28
CA ARG A 9 0.11 2.45 -8.17
C ARG A 9 -0.15 2.83 -9.63
N ILE A 10 -1.42 2.86 -10.03
CA ILE A 10 -1.83 3.21 -11.40
C ILE A 10 -1.53 4.67 -11.70
N ASP A 11 -1.78 5.59 -10.75
CA ASP A 11 -1.47 7.02 -10.89
C ASP A 11 0.04 7.28 -11.08
N HIS A 12 0.90 6.38 -10.59
CA HIS A 12 2.35 6.42 -10.79
C HIS A 12 2.83 5.64 -12.03
N ASP A 13 1.91 5.16 -12.88
CA ASP A 13 2.21 4.34 -14.06
C ASP A 13 3.07 3.09 -13.77
N GLU A 14 3.03 2.58 -12.52
CA GLU A 14 3.83 1.43 -12.12
C GLU A 14 3.06 0.12 -12.33
N THR A 15 3.71 -0.85 -12.95
CA THR A 15 3.20 -2.22 -13.04
C THR A 15 3.35 -2.94 -11.69
N GLN A 16 2.54 -3.99 -11.47
CA GLN A 16 2.69 -4.86 -10.30
C GLN A 16 4.11 -5.45 -10.16
N ARG A 17 4.82 -5.66 -11.29
CA ARG A 17 6.20 -6.17 -11.28
C ARG A 17 7.20 -5.12 -10.82
N GLN A 18 7.03 -3.87 -11.22
CA GLN A 18 7.87 -2.75 -10.76
C GLN A 18 7.68 -2.53 -9.27
N LEU A 19 6.43 -2.46 -8.79
CA LEU A 19 6.14 -2.33 -7.37
C LEU A 19 6.70 -3.52 -6.57
N ALA A 20 6.57 -4.74 -7.08
CA ALA A 20 7.11 -5.93 -6.43
C ALA A 20 8.64 -5.85 -6.28
N ALA A 21 9.34 -5.41 -7.34
CA ALA A 21 10.78 -5.19 -7.28
C ALA A 21 11.17 -4.11 -6.27
N ALA A 22 10.43 -2.99 -6.23
CA ALA A 22 10.70 -1.89 -5.30
C ALA A 22 10.51 -2.29 -3.83
N LEU A 23 9.45 -3.04 -3.52
CA LEU A 23 9.14 -3.44 -2.14
C LEU A 23 9.86 -4.73 -1.70
N GLY A 24 10.54 -5.42 -2.63
CA GLY A 24 11.19 -6.72 -2.36
C GLY A 24 10.18 -7.87 -2.18
N TYR A 25 9.14 -7.90 -3.00
CA TYR A 25 8.12 -8.95 -3.04
C TYR A 25 8.10 -9.63 -4.42
N HIS A 26 7.41 -10.77 -4.52
CA HIS A 26 7.09 -11.36 -5.81
C HIS A 26 5.84 -10.71 -6.40
N GLN A 27 5.82 -10.52 -7.73
CA GLN A 27 4.65 -9.97 -8.44
C GLN A 27 3.36 -10.75 -8.16
N VAL A 28 3.45 -12.09 -8.01
CA VAL A 28 2.31 -12.94 -7.66
C VAL A 28 1.72 -12.59 -6.28
N GLN A 29 2.55 -12.17 -5.33
CA GLN A 29 2.06 -11.74 -4.01
C GLN A 29 1.26 -10.44 -4.14
N ILE A 30 1.76 -9.47 -4.90
CA ILE A 30 1.05 -8.22 -5.17
C ILE A 30 -0.28 -8.49 -5.88
N ALA A 31 -0.29 -9.32 -6.92
CA ALA A 31 -1.51 -9.70 -7.62
C ALA A 31 -2.55 -10.35 -6.67
N ARG A 32 -2.12 -11.21 -5.74
CA ARG A 32 -3.01 -11.80 -4.72
C ARG A 32 -3.55 -10.78 -3.72
N TYR A 33 -2.78 -9.75 -3.40
CA TYR A 33 -3.25 -8.64 -2.57
C TYR A 33 -4.27 -7.78 -3.30
N GLU A 34 -3.99 -7.40 -4.54
CA GLU A 34 -4.88 -6.55 -5.36
C GLU A 34 -6.21 -7.25 -5.71
N THR A 35 -6.20 -8.57 -5.85
CA THR A 35 -7.41 -9.37 -6.11
C THR A 35 -8.16 -9.81 -4.84
N GLY A 36 -7.65 -9.48 -3.65
CA GLY A 36 -8.28 -9.81 -2.37
C GLY A 36 -8.14 -11.28 -1.93
N HIS A 37 -7.37 -12.10 -2.64
CA HIS A 37 -7.08 -13.48 -2.22
C HIS A 37 -6.32 -13.53 -0.90
N ASN A 38 -5.36 -12.61 -0.72
CA ASN A 38 -4.56 -12.50 0.48
C ASN A 38 -4.65 -11.08 1.05
N THR A 39 -4.56 -10.96 2.38
CA THR A 39 -4.38 -9.66 3.03
C THR A 39 -2.88 -9.31 3.07
N PRO A 40 -2.46 -8.11 2.63
CA PRO A 40 -1.07 -7.70 2.73
C PRO A 40 -0.66 -7.55 4.21
N PRO A 41 0.56 -7.98 4.60
CA PRO A 41 1.05 -7.80 5.96
C PRO A 41 1.30 -6.31 6.25
N ILE A 42 1.31 -5.92 7.52
CA ILE A 42 1.61 -4.52 7.92
C ILE A 42 2.97 -4.04 7.37
N ALA A 43 3.97 -4.93 7.31
CA ALA A 43 5.26 -4.61 6.71
C ALA A 43 5.18 -4.21 5.23
N TYR A 44 4.21 -4.75 4.48
CA TYR A 44 3.94 -4.33 3.11
C TYR A 44 3.36 -2.92 3.09
N LEU A 45 2.40 -2.62 3.98
CA LEU A 45 1.81 -1.29 4.10
C LEU A 45 2.87 -0.23 4.42
N VAL A 46 3.78 -0.50 5.36
CA VAL A 46 4.88 0.41 5.72
C VAL A 46 5.74 0.73 4.49
N LYS A 47 6.25 -0.32 3.81
CA LYS A 47 7.07 -0.15 2.61
C LYS A 47 6.33 0.58 1.49
N PHE A 48 5.04 0.30 1.32
CA PHE A 48 4.21 0.96 0.32
C PHE A 48 4.07 2.46 0.62
N CYS A 49 3.83 2.82 1.89
CA CYS A 49 3.76 4.21 2.34
C CYS A 49 5.10 4.94 2.13
N GLU A 50 6.21 4.28 2.42
CA GLU A 50 7.56 4.82 2.20
C GLU A 50 7.87 5.01 0.71
N HIS A 51 7.52 4.05 -0.14
CA HIS A 51 7.77 4.08 -1.59
C HIS A 51 7.01 5.20 -2.31
N TYR A 52 5.72 5.37 -2.02
CA TYR A 52 4.89 6.39 -2.65
C TYR A 52 4.78 7.70 -1.86
N HIS A 53 5.48 7.81 -0.73
CA HIS A 53 5.41 8.98 0.16
C HIS A 53 3.98 9.36 0.58
N VAL A 54 3.15 8.36 0.88
CA VAL A 54 1.75 8.52 1.30
C VAL A 54 1.56 8.09 2.75
N SER A 55 0.61 8.71 3.47
CA SER A 55 0.33 8.34 4.86
C SER A 55 -0.45 7.03 4.96
N ALA A 56 -0.15 6.24 5.99
CA ALA A 56 -0.93 5.03 6.29
C ALA A 56 -2.41 5.38 6.58
N ASP A 57 -2.68 6.52 7.21
CA ASP A 57 -4.04 7.00 7.49
C ASP A 57 -4.86 7.15 6.21
N TYR A 58 -4.27 7.70 5.14
CA TYR A 58 -4.92 7.82 3.84
C TYR A 58 -5.23 6.44 3.23
N ILE A 59 -4.25 5.52 3.23
CA ILE A 59 -4.42 4.16 2.70
C ILE A 59 -5.51 3.41 3.46
N LEU A 60 -5.49 3.48 4.79
CA LEU A 60 -6.45 2.84 5.68
C LEU A 60 -7.82 3.51 5.66
N GLY A 61 -7.90 4.81 5.32
CA GLY A 61 -9.15 5.58 5.29
C GLY A 61 -9.56 6.10 6.65
N LEU A 62 -8.58 6.36 7.50
CA LEU A 62 -8.81 6.95 8.81
C LEU A 62 -9.13 8.44 8.63
N PRO A 63 -10.04 8.98 9.45
CA PRO A 63 -10.37 10.40 9.38
C PRO A 63 -9.22 11.24 9.94
N SER A 64 -9.10 12.48 9.48
CA SER A 64 -8.01 13.39 9.86
C SER A 64 -8.11 13.94 11.28
N ASN A 65 -9.24 13.75 11.96
CA ASN A 65 -9.53 14.26 13.30
C ASN A 65 -9.33 13.22 14.41
N LEU A 66 -8.53 12.18 14.18
CA LEU A 66 -8.15 11.24 15.23
C LEU A 66 -7.13 11.88 16.18
N ASP A 67 -7.31 11.65 17.48
CA ASP A 67 -6.33 12.04 18.47
C ASP A 67 -5.07 11.21 18.29
N TRP A 68 -3.96 11.88 17.99
CA TRP A 68 -2.64 11.27 17.94
C TRP A 68 -2.01 11.37 19.34
N PRO A 69 -1.94 10.29 20.13
CA PRO A 69 -1.23 10.33 21.40
C PRO A 69 0.25 10.52 21.09
N ARG A 70 0.70 11.78 21.11
CA ARG A 70 2.12 12.09 20.94
C ARG A 70 2.89 11.44 22.08
N LYS A 71 3.96 10.71 21.73
CA LYS A 71 4.98 10.27 22.69
C LYS A 71 5.78 11.47 23.18
#